data_AF-A0A7X8ELQ9-F1
#
_entry.id   AF-A0A7X8ELQ9-F1
#
_cell.length_a   1.000
_cell.length_b   1.000
_cell.length_c   1.000
_cell.angle_alpha   90.00
_cell.angle_beta   90.00
_cell.angle_gamma   90.00
#
_symmetry.space_group_name_H-M   'P 1'
#
loop_
_entity.id
_entity.type
_entity.pdbx_description
1 polymer ?
#
loop_
_entity_poly.entity_id
_entity_poly.type
_entity_poly.pdbx_seq_one_letter_code
_entity_poly.pdbx_strand_id
1 'polypeptide(L)'
;LCLLPQKPGREDISGAVETLRGEPAVFAAEYDCWKEKEWLALLKELGEERLYILSARTPYSLLDLPRCGGFFALYSDIDAVIDALADILHGRAGPEGRLPVDIPGLYRAGWGEDEF
;
A
#
# COMPACT_ATOMS: atom_id res chain seq x y z
N LEU A 1 0.00 -9.72 12.06
CA LEU A 1 -1.15 -8.87 11.70
C LEU A 1 -1.30 -7.80 12.77
N CYS A 2 -1.19 -6.51 12.41
CA CYS A 2 -1.42 -5.37 13.31
C CYS A 2 -2.69 -4.66 12.83
N LEU A 3 -3.74 -4.64 13.66
CA LEU A 3 -5.00 -4.00 13.33
C LEU A 3 -5.03 -2.63 13.97
N LEU A 4 -5.34 -1.60 13.17
CA LEU A 4 -5.39 -0.22 13.60
C LEU A 4 -6.77 0.36 13.31
N PRO A 5 -7.27 1.29 14.15
CA PRO A 5 -8.52 1.97 13.85
C PRO A 5 -8.37 2.86 12.61
N GLN A 6 -9.49 3.23 12.00
CA GLN A 6 -9.50 4.11 10.82
C GLN A 6 -8.80 5.46 11.08
N LYS A 7 -8.78 5.92 12.33
CA LYS A 7 -8.08 7.14 12.75
C LYS A 7 -7.16 6.79 13.94
N PRO A 8 -5.94 6.32 13.68
CA PRO A 8 -5.02 5.92 14.73
C PRO A 8 -4.59 7.13 15.55
N GLY A 9 -4.68 7.00 16.86
CA GLY A 9 -4.13 7.96 17.80
C GLY A 9 -2.63 7.76 17.98
N ARG A 10 -2.01 8.65 18.76
CA ARG A 10 -0.56 8.59 19.02
C ARG A 10 -0.10 7.25 19.61
N GLU A 11 -0.90 6.66 20.49
CA GLU A 11 -0.60 5.36 21.12
C GLU A 11 -0.68 4.22 20.10
N ASP A 12 -1.70 4.21 19.24
CA ASP A 12 -1.83 3.23 18.15
C ASP A 12 -0.61 3.28 17.22
N ILE A 13 -0.20 4.50 16.83
CA ILE A 13 0.96 4.73 15.95
C ILE A 13 2.25 4.24 16.62
N SER A 14 2.50 4.67 17.85
CA SER A 14 3.74 4.31 18.58
C SER A 14 3.83 2.79 18.77
N GLY A 15 2.72 2.14 19.13
CA GLY A 15 2.64 0.69 19.30
C GLY A 15 2.85 -0.07 17.99
N ALA A 16 2.30 0.40 16.87
CA ALA A 16 2.52 -0.20 15.55
C ALA A 16 3.99 -0.08 15.11
N VAL A 17 4.59 1.10 15.27
CA VAL A 17 6.00 1.35 14.93
C VAL A 17 6.93 0.49 15.76
N GLU A 18 6.67 0.35 17.05
CA GLU A 18 7.45 -0.54 17.92
C GLU A 18 7.32 -2.00 17.49
N THR A 19 6.08 -2.47 17.30
CA THR A 19 5.78 -3.86 16.90
C THR A 19 6.46 -4.23 15.58
N LEU A 20 6.49 -3.31 14.61
CA LEU A 20 6.98 -3.56 13.27
C LEU A 20 8.44 -3.11 13.06
N ARG A 21 9.14 -2.61 14.08
CA ARG A 21 10.48 -1.99 13.94
C ARG A 21 11.51 -2.91 13.28
N GLY A 22 11.49 -4.20 13.60
CA GLY A 22 12.45 -5.18 13.09
C GLY A 22 12.09 -5.80 11.75
N GLU A 23 10.88 -5.55 11.24
CA GLU A 23 10.40 -6.19 10.02
C GLU A 23 11.03 -5.54 8.77
N PRO A 24 11.68 -6.33 7.90
CA PRO A 24 12.36 -5.83 6.71
C PRO A 24 11.39 -5.42 5.60
N ALA A 25 10.17 -5.96 5.61
CA ALA A 25 9.10 -5.63 4.69
C ALA A 25 7.77 -5.57 5.46
N VAL A 26 6.98 -4.54 5.20
CA VAL A 26 5.67 -4.32 5.83
C VAL A 26 4.64 -4.08 4.75
N PHE A 27 3.67 -4.99 4.65
CA PHE A 27 2.50 -4.79 3.80
C PHE A 27 1.48 -3.91 4.53
N ALA A 28 1.08 -2.80 3.90
CA ALA A 28 0.12 -1.86 4.46
C ALA A 28 -1.11 -1.77 3.56
N ALA A 29 -2.23 -2.35 4.02
CA ALA A 29 -3.53 -2.17 3.38
C ALA A 29 -4.14 -0.83 3.77
N GLU A 30 -4.44 0.00 2.78
CA GLU A 30 -4.82 1.39 2.99
C GLU A 30 -5.98 1.85 2.09
N TYR A 31 -6.66 2.91 2.51
CA TYR A 31 -7.82 3.50 1.84
C TYR A 31 -7.64 5.02 1.67
N ASP A 32 -6.91 5.44 0.63
CA ASP A 32 -6.54 6.84 0.38
C ASP A 32 -5.83 7.50 1.58
N CYS A 33 -4.76 6.90 2.09
CA CYS A 33 -4.05 7.36 3.29
C CYS A 33 -3.61 8.83 3.23
N TRP A 34 -3.43 9.38 2.02
CA TRP A 34 -3.14 10.80 1.80
C TRP A 34 -4.23 11.75 2.32
N LYS A 35 -5.46 11.26 2.54
CA LYS A 35 -6.57 12.02 3.13
C LYS A 35 -6.53 12.05 4.66
N GLU A 36 -5.85 11.10 5.31
CA GLU A 36 -5.81 10.94 6.77
C GLU A 36 -4.36 11.10 7.26
N LYS A 37 -4.05 12.28 7.81
CA LYS A 37 -2.67 12.70 8.11
C LYS A 37 -1.97 11.76 9.09
N GLU A 38 -2.70 11.22 10.06
CA GLU A 38 -2.23 10.29 11.08
C GLU A 38 -1.79 8.95 10.47
N TRP A 39 -2.55 8.44 9.50
CA TRP A 39 -2.17 7.24 8.74
C TRP A 39 -0.92 7.47 7.90
N LEU A 40 -0.88 8.59 7.17
CA LEU A 40 0.29 8.91 6.37
C LEU A 40 1.54 9.10 7.25
N ALA A 41 1.39 9.71 8.43
CA ALA A 41 2.48 9.88 9.39
C ALA A 41 2.99 8.53 9.91
N LEU A 42 2.09 7.60 10.27
CA LEU A 42 2.45 6.23 10.66
C LEU A 42 3.27 5.53 9.56
N LEU A 43 2.80 5.57 8.31
CA LEU A 43 3.50 4.93 7.20
C LEU A 43 4.90 5.54 7.02
N LYS A 44 5.01 6.87 7.07
CA LYS A 44 6.31 7.55 6.98
C LYS A 44 7.25 7.21 8.15
N GLU A 45 6.72 7.06 9.36
CA GLU A 45 7.50 6.69 10.55
C GLU A 45 7.94 5.23 10.52
N LEU A 46 7.13 4.34 9.95
CA LEU A 46 7.57 2.99 9.64
C LEU A 46 8.74 3.05 8.66
N GLY A 47 8.81 4.00 7.74
CA GLY A 47 9.93 4.12 6.82
C GLY A 47 9.55 3.53 5.47
N GLU A 48 9.48 4.42 4.51
CA GLU A 48 8.81 4.24 3.23
C GLU A 48 9.37 3.06 2.42
N GLU A 49 10.69 2.91 2.35
CA GLU A 49 11.37 1.93 1.48
C GLU A 49 11.06 0.47 1.82
N ARG A 50 10.62 0.18 3.04
CA ARG A 50 10.19 -1.17 3.45
C ARG A 50 8.69 -1.41 3.33
N LEU A 51 7.93 -0.41 2.88
CA LEU A 51 6.49 -0.53 2.73
C LEU A 51 6.12 -1.11 1.37
N TYR A 52 5.23 -2.10 1.40
CA TYR A 52 4.49 -2.60 0.24
C TYR A 52 3.05 -2.17 0.40
N ILE A 53 2.63 -1.14 -0.35
CA ILE A 53 1.32 -0.52 -0.21
C ILE A 53 0.28 -1.32 -0.99
N LEU A 54 -0.80 -1.68 -0.32
CA LEU A 54 -1.96 -2.37 -0.88
C LEU A 54 -3.14 -1.39 -0.88
N SER A 55 -3.32 -0.67 -1.98
CA SER A 55 -4.28 0.43 -2.04
C SER A 55 -5.65 -0.02 -2.52
N ALA A 56 -6.62 -0.05 -1.61
CA ALA A 56 -7.97 -0.57 -1.87
C ALA A 56 -8.94 0.45 -2.49
N ARG A 57 -8.50 1.69 -2.76
CA ARG A 57 -9.36 2.75 -3.32
C ARG A 57 -8.79 3.36 -4.59
N THR A 58 -7.74 4.17 -4.47
CA THR A 58 -7.16 4.92 -5.59
C THR A 58 -5.64 4.86 -5.54
N PRO A 59 -4.93 4.93 -6.67
CA PRO A 59 -3.48 4.76 -6.68
C PRO A 59 -2.73 6.00 -6.16
N TYR A 60 -3.43 7.06 -5.73
CA TYR A 60 -2.83 8.38 -5.49
C TYR A 60 -2.01 8.46 -4.21
N SER A 61 -2.14 7.50 -3.29
CA SER A 61 -1.25 7.37 -2.13
C SER A 61 0.23 7.26 -2.53
N LEU A 62 0.50 6.78 -3.75
CA LEU A 62 1.85 6.72 -4.31
C LEU A 62 2.50 8.10 -4.51
N LEU A 63 1.71 9.18 -4.63
CA LEU A 63 2.25 10.55 -4.71
C LEU A 63 2.88 10.99 -3.39
N ASP A 64 2.35 10.53 -2.26
CA ASP A 64 2.83 10.85 -0.91
C ASP A 64 3.86 9.83 -0.39
N LEU A 65 3.93 8.65 -1.01
CA LEU A 65 4.82 7.54 -0.70
C LEU A 65 5.59 7.03 -1.95
N PRO A 66 6.25 7.90 -2.74
CA PRO A 66 6.86 7.53 -4.01
C PRO A 66 8.08 6.58 -3.93
N ARG A 67 8.67 6.40 -2.74
CA ARG A 67 9.81 5.50 -2.49
C ARG A 67 9.41 4.20 -1.81
N CYS A 68 8.11 3.86 -1.80
CA CYS A 68 7.70 2.58 -1.25
C CYS A 68 8.38 1.41 -1.99
N GLY A 69 8.66 0.33 -1.27
CA GLY A 69 9.31 -0.86 -1.82
C GLY A 69 8.43 -1.60 -2.85
N GLY A 70 7.12 -1.40 -2.79
CA GLY A 70 6.18 -1.83 -3.82
C GLY A 70 4.80 -1.21 -3.65
N PHE A 71 4.02 -1.19 -4.72
CA PHE A 71 2.67 -0.61 -4.72
C PHE A 71 1.70 -1.44 -5.57
N PHE A 72 0.61 -1.88 -4.96
CA PHE A 72 -0.50 -2.54 -5.63
C PHE A 72 -1.73 -1.62 -5.60
N ALA A 73 -2.19 -1.20 -6.78
CA ALA A 73 -3.47 -0.53 -6.93
C ALA A 73 -4.58 -1.59 -7.04
N LEU A 74 -5.19 -1.95 -5.91
CA LEU A 74 -6.21 -3.01 -5.85
C LEU A 74 -7.59 -2.53 -6.28
N TYR A 75 -7.89 -1.23 -6.08
CA TYR A 75 -9.19 -0.59 -6.36
C TYR A 75 -10.40 -1.17 -5.61
N SER A 76 -10.22 -2.22 -4.81
CA SER A 76 -11.22 -2.81 -3.93
C SER A 76 -10.54 -3.74 -2.91
N ASP A 77 -11.28 -4.07 -1.86
CA ASP A 77 -10.94 -4.99 -0.77
C ASP A 77 -11.85 -6.23 -0.75
N ILE A 78 -12.65 -6.46 -1.79
CA ILE A 78 -13.49 -7.66 -1.89
C ILE A 78 -12.64 -8.93 -1.98
N ASP A 79 -13.19 -10.05 -1.50
CA ASP A 79 -12.52 -11.35 -1.43
C ASP A 79 -11.81 -11.74 -2.74
N ALA A 80 -12.49 -11.58 -3.89
CA ALA A 80 -11.92 -11.93 -5.19
C ALA A 80 -10.64 -11.14 -5.55
N VAL A 81 -10.52 -9.89 -5.10
CA VAL A 81 -9.33 -9.05 -5.33
C VAL A 81 -8.21 -9.47 -4.37
N ILE A 82 -8.56 -9.79 -3.13
CA ILE A 82 -7.58 -10.26 -2.13
C ILE A 82 -7.04 -11.65 -2.51
N ASP A 83 -7.88 -12.54 -3.01
CA ASP A 83 -7.49 -13.86 -3.52
C ASP A 83 -6.53 -13.73 -4.71
N ALA A 84 -6.83 -12.85 -5.67
CA ALA A 84 -5.95 -12.57 -6.81
C ALA A 84 -4.59 -11.98 -6.37
N LEU A 85 -4.60 -11.04 -5.43
CA LEU A 85 -3.34 -10.52 -4.85
C LEU A 85 -2.55 -11.64 -4.17
N ALA A 86 -3.22 -12.52 -3.41
CA ALA A 86 -2.55 -13.64 -2.77
C ALA A 86 -1.92 -14.59 -3.81
N ASP A 87 -2.58 -14.86 -4.92
CA ASP A 87 -1.99 -15.66 -6.01
C ASP A 87 -0.75 -15.00 -6.63
N ILE A 88 -0.79 -13.67 -6.85
CA ILE A 88 0.37 -12.91 -7.36
C ILE A 88 1.53 -12.95 -6.36
N LEU A 89 1.29 -12.67 -5.09
CA LEU A 89 2.33 -12.66 -4.05
C LEU A 89 2.98 -14.03 -3.84
N HIS A 90 2.28 -15.12 -4.17
CA HIS A 90 2.82 -16.48 -4.14
C HIS A 90 3.41 -16.95 -5.48
N GLY A 91 3.45 -16.09 -6.50
CA GLY A 91 3.95 -16.42 -7.84
C GLY A 91 3.08 -17.44 -8.60
N ARG A 92 1.81 -17.59 -8.22
CA ARG A 92 0.84 -18.46 -8.91
C ARG A 92 0.18 -17.76 -10.11
N ALA A 93 0.24 -16.43 -10.14
CA ALA A 93 -0.24 -15.58 -11.22
C ALA A 93 0.69 -14.35 -11.37
N GLY A 94 0.65 -13.68 -12.52
CA GLY A 94 1.35 -12.41 -12.75
C GLY A 94 0.38 -11.22 -12.64
N PRO A 95 0.87 -10.00 -12.37
CA PRO A 95 0.06 -8.80 -12.44
C PRO A 95 -0.24 -8.44 -13.91
N GLU A 96 -1.53 -8.41 -14.29
CA GLU A 96 -1.95 -8.02 -15.65
C GLU A 96 -2.64 -6.64 -15.70
N GLY A 97 -2.89 -6.04 -14.54
CA GLY A 97 -3.58 -4.76 -14.42
C GLY A 97 -2.81 -3.61 -15.07
N ARG A 98 -3.55 -2.63 -15.60
CA ARG A 98 -3.01 -1.37 -16.11
C ARG A 98 -3.75 -0.20 -15.47
N LEU A 99 -3.01 0.86 -15.17
CA LEU A 99 -3.56 2.08 -14.60
C LEU A 99 -4.62 2.67 -15.54
N PRO A 100 -5.86 2.90 -15.08
CA PRO A 100 -6.89 3.57 -15.87
C PRO A 100 -6.74 5.10 -15.88
N VAL A 101 -5.77 5.63 -15.12
CA VAL A 101 -5.54 7.05 -14.86
C VAL A 101 -4.05 7.36 -14.84
N ASP A 102 -3.69 8.63 -15.06
CA ASP A 102 -2.34 9.10 -14.78
C ASP A 102 -2.08 9.18 -13.27
N ILE A 103 -0.87 8.87 -12.83
CA ILE A 103 -0.31 9.24 -11.53
C ILE A 103 0.66 10.39 -11.81
N PRO A 104 0.25 11.65 -11.63
CA PRO A 104 1.00 12.81 -12.09
C PRO A 104 2.46 12.80 -11.64
N GLY A 105 3.38 12.91 -12.61
CA GLY A 105 4.82 12.94 -12.35
C GLY A 105 5.48 11.59 -12.11
N LEU A 106 4.72 10.48 -12.05
CA LEU A 106 5.25 9.14 -11.82
C LEU A 106 4.94 8.20 -13.00
N TYR A 107 3.66 7.94 -13.26
CA TYR A 107 3.21 6.95 -14.24
C TYR A 107 2.03 7.47 -15.07
N ARG A 108 1.91 7.02 -16.32
CA ARG A 108 0.79 7.37 -17.19
C ARG A 108 -0.30 6.30 -17.16
N ALA A 109 -1.51 6.69 -17.52
CA ALA A 109 -2.58 5.75 -17.83
C ALA A 109 -2.09 4.72 -18.86
N GLY A 110 -2.44 3.46 -18.65
CA GLY A 110 -1.97 2.31 -19.41
C GLY A 110 -0.67 1.68 -18.88
N TRP A 111 -0.02 2.27 -17.87
CA TRP A 111 1.16 1.67 -17.23
C TRP A 111 0.78 0.59 -16.21
N GLY A 112 1.62 -0.42 -16.05
CA GLY A 112 1.54 -1.46 -15.03
C GLY A 112 2.72 -2.42 -15.23
N GLU A 113 3.17 -3.08 -14.16
CA GLU A 113 4.28 -4.02 -14.28
C GLU A 113 3.89 -5.30 -15.00
N ASP A 114 4.83 -5.79 -15.80
CA ASP A 114 4.74 -7.02 -16.57
C ASP A 114 5.35 -8.23 -15.85
N GLU A 115 6.23 -7.98 -14.86
CA GLU A 115 6.97 -9.02 -14.13
C GLU A 115 6.94 -8.73 -12.62
N PHE A 116 6.87 -9.80 -11.80
CA PHE A 116 6.86 -9.74 -10.33
C PHE A 116 7.88 -10.71 -9.75
#